data_AF-A0A371GLT4-F1
#
_entry.id   AF-A0A371GLT4-F1
#
_cell.length_a   1.000
_cell.length_b   1.000
_cell.length_c   1.000
_cell.angle_alpha   90.00
_cell.angle_beta   90.00
_cell.angle_gamma   90.00
#
_symmetry.space_group_name_H-M   'P 1'
#
loop_
_entity.id
_entity.type
_entity.pdbx_description
1 polymer ?
#
loop_
_entity_poly.entity_id
_entity_poly.type
_entity_poly.pdbx_seq_one_letter_code
_entity_poly.pdbx_strand_id
1 'polypeptide(L)'
;MKVMKRVAEKWIQIVTWFVILTTLMRSGRGRECGFPAIFNFGDSNSDTGGLSAAFGQAPPPNGITFFHAPKGRFSDGRLIIDFIAKSLGLPYLSAYLNSVGSNFGHGANFATAGSTVRPQNTTRSQSGYSPISLDVQFVQFSDFKTRSKLVRKQGGVFKELLPKEEYFSKALYTFDIGQNDLTAGYKLNLTTEQVKAYIPDVLGQFSNVIKGVYGDGGRSFWIHNTGPLGCLPYMLDRYAIKPAQMDEFGCNLYDKPNCERNLGKQRI
;
A
#
# COMPACT_ATOMS: atom_id res chain seq x y z
N MET A 1 26.58 63.66 17.72
CA MET A 1 27.04 62.37 18.30
C MET A 1 25.97 61.65 19.16
N LYS A 2 25.29 62.31 20.13
CA LYS A 2 24.26 61.67 20.98
C LYS A 2 23.03 61.12 20.22
N VAL A 3 22.60 61.78 19.14
CA VAL A 3 21.43 61.36 18.34
C VAL A 3 21.70 60.05 17.59
N MET A 4 22.87 59.91 16.97
CA MET A 4 23.25 58.69 16.24
C MET A 4 23.35 57.47 17.16
N LYS A 5 23.80 57.66 18.41
CA LYS A 5 23.87 56.58 19.41
C LYS A 5 22.48 56.06 19.80
N ARG A 6 21.51 56.96 19.99
CA ARG A 6 20.10 56.58 20.26
C ARG A 6 19.43 55.87 19.09
N VAL A 7 19.78 56.26 17.86
CA VAL A 7 19.28 55.59 16.65
C VAL A 7 19.86 54.18 16.56
N ALA A 8 21.16 54.01 16.78
CA ALA A 8 21.79 52.69 16.80
C ALA A 8 21.23 51.77 17.90
N GLU A 9 21.00 52.28 19.12
CA GLU A 9 20.39 51.52 20.22
C GLU A 9 18.97 51.04 19.88
N LYS A 10 18.15 51.89 19.24
CA LYS A 10 16.82 51.49 18.75
C LYS A 10 16.88 50.44 17.64
N TRP A 11 17.82 50.56 16.71
CA TRP A 11 18.00 49.56 15.66
C TRP A 11 18.44 48.20 16.21
N ILE A 12 19.36 48.18 17.18
CA ILE A 12 19.80 46.95 17.85
C ILE A 12 18.61 46.29 18.58
N GLN A 13 17.79 47.07 19.28
CA GLN A 13 16.60 46.56 19.94
C GLN A 13 15.61 45.96 18.93
N ILE A 14 15.32 46.64 17.83
CA ILE A 14 14.40 46.15 16.78
C ILE A 14 14.92 44.83 16.18
N VAL A 15 16.21 44.76 15.84
CA VAL A 15 16.81 43.53 15.29
C VAL A 15 16.75 42.40 16.32
N THR A 16 17.02 42.69 17.58
CA THR A 16 16.98 41.68 18.66
C THR A 16 15.56 41.16 18.88
N TRP A 17 14.55 42.04 18.89
CA TRP A 17 13.14 41.65 18.96
C TRP A 17 12.71 40.85 17.74
N PHE A 18 13.16 41.21 16.53
CA PHE A 18 12.86 40.45 15.32
C PHE A 18 13.47 39.04 15.35
N VAL A 19 14.73 38.91 15.80
CA VAL A 19 15.40 37.61 15.98
C VAL A 19 14.68 36.76 17.03
N ILE A 20 14.31 37.33 18.18
CA ILE A 20 13.55 36.65 19.23
C ILE A 20 12.16 36.21 18.72
N LEU A 21 11.48 37.04 17.92
CA LEU A 21 10.19 36.69 17.33
C LEU A 21 10.32 35.53 16.33
N THR A 22 11.37 35.51 15.51
CA THR A 22 11.63 34.39 14.58
C THR A 22 12.01 33.08 15.28
N THR A 23 12.67 33.13 16.43
CA THR A 23 12.99 31.93 17.22
C THR A 23 11.77 31.42 18.01
N LEU A 24 10.90 32.31 18.49
CA LEU A 24 9.65 31.95 19.17
C LEU A 24 8.55 31.43 18.22
N MET A 25 8.52 31.88 16.96
CA MET A 25 7.64 31.31 15.92
C MET A 25 8.03 29.90 15.46
N ARG A 26 9.16 29.35 15.95
CA ARG A 26 9.50 27.93 15.79
C ARG A 26 8.78 27.07 16.84
N SER A 27 7.54 27.42 17.14
CA SER A 27 6.65 26.68 18.04
C SER A 27 5.97 25.57 17.25
N GLY A 28 6.40 24.32 17.49
CA GLY A 28 5.61 23.13 17.18
C GLY A 28 5.67 22.62 15.74
N ARG A 29 6.85 22.18 15.26
CA ARG A 29 6.82 20.95 14.45
C ARG A 29 6.34 19.86 15.40
N GLY A 30 5.03 19.60 15.45
CA GLY A 30 4.52 18.36 16.03
C GLY A 30 5.38 17.24 15.51
N ARG A 31 5.85 16.34 16.39
CA ARG A 31 6.81 15.27 16.05
C ARG A 31 6.42 14.73 14.67
N GLU A 32 7.23 15.04 13.67
CA GLU A 32 7.02 14.55 12.33
C GLU A 32 6.92 13.03 12.50
N CYS A 33 5.80 12.42 12.13
CA CYS A 33 5.66 10.97 12.08
C CYS A 33 6.59 10.48 10.95
N GLY A 34 7.89 10.53 11.21
CA GLY A 34 8.95 10.30 10.25
C GLY A 34 9.20 8.82 10.16
N PHE A 35 8.58 8.17 9.18
CA PHE A 35 8.96 6.82 8.79
C PHE A 35 10.17 6.92 7.85
N PRO A 36 11.31 6.27 8.14
CA PRO A 36 12.47 6.31 7.26
C PRO A 36 12.34 5.40 6.04
N ALA A 37 11.35 4.49 6.05
CA ALA A 37 11.10 3.52 5.00
C ALA A 37 9.64 3.05 5.02
N ILE A 38 9.20 2.52 3.88
CA ILE A 38 7.91 1.81 3.75
C ILE A 38 8.17 0.40 3.22
N PHE A 39 7.59 -0.60 3.87
CA PHE A 39 7.52 -1.97 3.34
C PHE A 39 6.07 -2.28 2.99
N ASN A 40 5.79 -2.47 1.71
CA ASN A 40 4.42 -2.64 1.20
C ASN A 40 4.14 -4.09 0.80
N PHE A 41 3.00 -4.60 1.24
CA PHE A 41 2.43 -5.89 0.86
C PHE A 41 1.07 -5.63 0.24
N GLY A 42 0.68 -6.40 -0.76
CA GLY A 42 -0.60 -6.12 -1.39
C GLY A 42 -0.86 -6.79 -2.72
N ASP A 43 -1.85 -6.25 -3.40
CA ASP A 43 -2.23 -6.63 -4.75
C ASP A 43 -2.06 -5.47 -5.76
N SER A 44 -2.88 -5.44 -6.81
CA SER A 44 -2.83 -4.45 -7.89
C SER A 44 -2.99 -3.00 -7.42
N ASN A 45 -3.68 -2.76 -6.30
CA ASN A 45 -3.88 -1.41 -5.79
C ASN A 45 -2.58 -0.72 -5.34
N SER A 46 -1.55 -1.52 -5.03
CA SER A 46 -0.25 -1.04 -4.58
C SER A 46 0.93 -1.63 -5.35
N ASP A 47 0.71 -2.50 -6.35
CA ASP A 47 1.78 -3.11 -7.16
C ASP A 47 2.54 -2.09 -8.03
N THR A 48 3.81 -1.86 -7.67
CA THR A 48 4.71 -0.91 -8.37
C THR A 48 5.52 -1.54 -9.52
N GLY A 49 5.23 -2.79 -9.90
CA GLY A 49 5.91 -3.52 -10.97
C GLY A 49 6.25 -4.98 -10.66
N GLY A 50 5.86 -5.50 -9.50
CA GLY A 50 6.15 -6.87 -9.06
C GLY A 50 5.57 -7.93 -9.98
N LEU A 51 4.29 -7.82 -10.37
CA LEU A 51 3.75 -8.77 -11.34
C LEU A 51 4.45 -8.64 -12.70
N SER A 52 4.73 -7.40 -13.13
CA SER A 52 5.34 -7.17 -14.43
C SER A 52 6.79 -7.61 -14.54
N ALA A 53 7.54 -7.60 -13.45
CA ALA A 53 8.88 -8.15 -13.38
C ALA A 53 8.88 -9.67 -13.64
N ALA A 54 7.83 -10.38 -13.20
CA ALA A 54 7.71 -11.83 -13.36
C ALA A 54 7.02 -12.24 -14.67
N PHE A 55 6.01 -11.49 -15.13
CA PHE A 55 5.10 -11.93 -16.20
C PHE A 55 4.94 -10.95 -17.37
N GLY A 56 5.71 -9.86 -17.40
CA GLY A 56 5.68 -8.88 -18.49
C GLY A 56 4.89 -7.61 -18.17
N GLN A 57 5.16 -6.55 -18.94
CA GLN A 57 4.64 -5.21 -18.67
C GLN A 57 3.11 -5.13 -18.81
N ALA A 58 2.47 -4.38 -17.91
CA ALA A 58 1.06 -4.03 -18.04
C ALA A 58 0.84 -3.23 -19.34
N PRO A 59 -0.09 -3.63 -20.21
CA PRO A 59 -0.32 -2.97 -21.50
C PRO A 59 -0.95 -1.59 -21.33
N PRO A 60 -0.98 -0.74 -22.37
CA PRO A 60 -1.78 0.50 -22.35
C PRO A 60 -3.24 0.23 -21.90
N PRO A 61 -3.88 1.14 -21.15
CA PRO A 61 -3.48 2.52 -20.86
C PRO A 61 -2.54 2.68 -19.65
N ASN A 62 -1.93 1.61 -19.13
CA ASN A 62 -1.12 1.70 -17.92
C ASN A 62 0.13 2.59 -18.08
N GLY A 63 0.32 3.53 -17.15
CA GLY A 63 1.44 4.46 -17.09
C GLY A 63 1.37 5.69 -18.02
N ILE A 64 0.33 5.85 -18.86
CA ILE A 64 0.28 6.93 -19.87
C ILE A 64 0.19 8.35 -19.30
N THR A 65 -0.48 8.56 -18.15
CA THR A 65 -0.79 9.93 -17.66
C THR A 65 0.32 10.53 -16.81
N PHE A 66 1.05 9.72 -16.03
CA PHE A 66 2.10 10.23 -15.13
C PHE A 66 3.51 9.80 -15.54
N PHE A 67 3.69 8.53 -15.94
CA PHE A 67 5.01 8.01 -16.28
C PHE A 67 5.31 8.08 -17.79
N HIS A 68 4.29 8.35 -18.60
CA HIS A 68 4.31 8.42 -20.06
C HIS A 68 4.86 7.16 -20.74
N ALA A 69 4.88 6.03 -20.02
CA ALA A 69 5.29 4.71 -20.48
C ALA A 69 4.84 3.65 -19.46
N PRO A 70 4.70 2.37 -19.85
CA PRO A 70 4.46 1.29 -18.91
C PRO A 70 5.55 1.25 -17.82
N LYS A 71 5.11 1.24 -16.55
CA LYS A 71 5.96 1.05 -15.36
C LYS A 71 5.56 -0.19 -14.57
N GLY A 72 4.87 -1.14 -15.21
CA GLY A 72 4.42 -2.38 -14.60
C GLY A 72 3.29 -2.23 -13.57
N ARG A 73 2.57 -1.10 -13.58
CA ARG A 73 1.50 -0.76 -12.63
C ARG A 73 0.15 -0.96 -13.30
N PHE A 74 -0.86 -1.43 -12.57
CA PHE A 74 -2.25 -1.49 -13.06
C PHE A 74 -2.99 -0.17 -12.78
N SER A 75 -2.39 0.92 -13.26
CA SER A 75 -2.89 2.29 -13.20
C SER A 75 -2.32 3.05 -14.40
N ASP A 76 -3.07 4.03 -14.91
CA ASP A 76 -2.59 4.96 -15.93
C ASP A 76 -1.47 5.88 -15.41
N GLY A 77 -1.25 5.92 -14.10
CA GLY A 77 -0.17 6.69 -13.49
C GLY A 77 0.20 6.18 -12.10
N ARG A 78 0.07 7.07 -11.10
CA ARG A 78 0.45 6.81 -9.71
C ARG A 78 -0.56 5.90 -9.01
N LEU A 79 -0.08 5.23 -7.97
CA LEU A 79 -0.86 4.41 -7.04
C LEU A 79 -0.96 5.10 -5.68
N ILE A 80 -1.89 4.67 -4.84
CA ILE A 80 -2.07 5.21 -3.47
C ILE A 80 -0.74 5.20 -2.70
N ILE A 81 0.05 4.14 -2.84
CA ILE A 81 1.36 4.00 -2.20
C ILE A 81 2.36 5.11 -2.60
N ASP A 82 2.28 5.66 -3.81
CA ASP A 82 3.13 6.78 -4.24
C ASP A 82 2.74 8.08 -3.55
N PHE A 83 1.43 8.28 -3.29
CA PHE A 83 0.95 9.43 -2.54
C PHE A 83 1.33 9.32 -1.07
N ILE A 84 1.26 8.11 -0.49
CA ILE A 84 1.75 7.85 0.88
C ILE A 84 3.25 8.16 0.97
N ALA A 85 4.07 7.60 0.08
CA ALA A 85 5.51 7.86 0.04
C ALA A 85 5.82 9.36 -0.09
N LYS A 86 5.14 10.06 -1.01
CA LYS A 86 5.28 11.51 -1.19
C LYS A 86 4.92 12.30 0.09
N SER A 87 3.85 11.92 0.78
CA SER A 87 3.41 12.59 2.01
C SER A 87 4.41 12.42 3.16
N LEU A 88 5.19 11.34 3.15
CA LEU A 88 6.24 11.05 4.12
C LEU A 88 7.62 11.58 3.69
N GLY A 89 7.71 12.28 2.54
CA GLY A 89 8.99 12.78 2.01
C GLY A 89 9.93 11.67 1.51
N LEU A 90 9.39 10.49 1.18
CA LEU A 90 10.15 9.33 0.70
C LEU A 90 10.09 9.21 -0.83
N PRO A 91 11.11 8.59 -1.47
CA PRO A 91 11.03 8.23 -2.88
C PRO A 91 9.96 7.17 -3.13
N TYR A 92 9.52 7.03 -4.39
CA TYR A 92 8.62 5.95 -4.77
C TYR A 92 9.27 4.59 -4.59
N LEU A 93 8.50 3.64 -4.10
CA LEU A 93 9.00 2.30 -3.79
C LEU A 93 9.34 1.56 -5.08
N SER A 94 10.47 0.85 -5.06
CA SER A 94 10.81 -0.14 -6.07
C SER A 94 10.11 -1.47 -5.76
N ALA A 95 9.60 -2.15 -6.78
CA ALA A 95 9.13 -3.52 -6.64
C ALA A 95 10.29 -4.45 -6.29
N TYR A 96 10.11 -5.32 -5.31
CA TYR A 96 11.13 -6.28 -4.85
C TYR A 96 11.67 -7.14 -5.99
N LEU A 97 10.80 -7.52 -6.94
CA LEU A 97 11.14 -8.38 -8.08
C LEU A 97 11.83 -7.66 -9.24
N ASN A 98 11.92 -6.33 -9.24
CA ASN A 98 12.61 -5.60 -10.30
C ASN A 98 14.13 -5.81 -10.21
N SER A 99 14.73 -6.29 -11.30
CA SER A 99 16.18 -6.55 -11.39
C SER A 99 17.01 -5.32 -11.79
N VAL A 100 16.42 -4.36 -12.49
CA VAL A 100 17.13 -3.19 -13.04
C VAL A 100 16.58 -1.89 -12.46
N GLY A 101 17.46 -1.03 -11.99
CA GLY A 101 17.11 0.33 -11.53
C GLY A 101 16.42 0.41 -10.17
N SER A 102 16.37 -0.69 -9.43
CA SER A 102 15.74 -0.74 -8.11
C SER A 102 16.60 -0.04 -7.05
N ASN A 103 15.95 0.80 -6.24
CA ASN A 103 16.52 1.39 -5.04
C ASN A 103 15.63 1.02 -3.85
N PHE A 104 16.19 0.30 -2.89
CA PHE A 104 15.50 -0.16 -1.69
C PHE A 104 15.96 0.57 -0.41
N GLY A 105 16.74 1.64 -0.52
CA GLY A 105 17.26 2.39 0.63
C GLY A 105 16.17 2.91 1.58
N HIS A 106 14.97 3.16 1.05
CA HIS A 106 13.78 3.59 1.80
C HIS A 106 12.66 2.54 1.79
N GLY A 107 13.02 1.27 1.67
CA GLY A 107 12.10 0.14 1.71
C GLY A 107 11.76 -0.42 0.33
N ALA A 108 10.87 -1.40 0.31
CA ALA A 108 10.59 -2.24 -0.86
C ALA A 108 9.10 -2.56 -0.94
N ASN A 109 8.64 -2.84 -2.15
CA ASN A 109 7.26 -3.23 -2.40
C ASN A 109 7.17 -4.68 -2.87
N PHE A 110 6.50 -5.52 -2.09
CA PHE A 110 6.29 -6.95 -2.33
C PHE A 110 4.94 -7.26 -2.99
N ALA A 111 4.07 -6.25 -3.17
CA ALA A 111 2.76 -6.43 -3.78
C ALA A 111 2.87 -6.90 -5.23
N THR A 112 1.95 -7.77 -5.65
CA THR A 112 1.80 -8.14 -7.05
C THR A 112 0.34 -8.15 -7.48
N ALA A 113 0.04 -7.64 -8.67
CA ALA A 113 -1.33 -7.55 -9.16
C ALA A 113 -2.02 -8.91 -9.23
N GLY A 114 -3.25 -8.99 -8.70
CA GLY A 114 -4.00 -10.23 -8.59
C GLY A 114 -3.54 -11.17 -7.47
N SER A 115 -2.71 -10.72 -6.54
CA SER A 115 -2.40 -11.48 -5.32
C SER A 115 -3.62 -11.68 -4.44
N THR A 116 -3.69 -12.86 -3.84
CA THR A 116 -4.64 -13.24 -2.80
C THR A 116 -3.91 -13.45 -1.47
N VAL A 117 -4.63 -13.34 -0.37
CA VAL A 117 -4.11 -13.74 0.95
C VAL A 117 -3.87 -15.24 0.95
N ARG A 118 -4.88 -16.02 0.54
CA ARG A 118 -4.79 -17.48 0.45
C ARG A 118 -4.15 -17.89 -0.87
N PRO A 119 -3.13 -18.76 -0.87
CA PRO A 119 -2.60 -19.35 -2.10
C PRO A 119 -3.72 -19.99 -2.94
N GLN A 120 -3.71 -19.73 -4.25
CA GLN A 120 -4.67 -20.34 -5.16
C GLN A 120 -4.18 -21.73 -5.57
N ASN A 121 -5.06 -22.73 -5.54
CA ASN A 121 -4.74 -24.09 -6.04
C ASN A 121 -4.85 -24.18 -7.58
N THR A 122 -4.46 -23.12 -8.27
CA THR A 122 -4.50 -22.99 -9.73
C THR A 122 -3.29 -22.22 -10.21
N THR A 123 -2.87 -22.47 -11.45
CA THR A 123 -1.84 -21.66 -12.10
C THR A 123 -2.40 -20.31 -12.54
N ARG A 124 -1.51 -19.34 -12.73
CA ARG A 124 -1.87 -18.02 -13.28
C ARG A 124 -2.59 -18.11 -14.63
N SER A 125 -2.20 -19.04 -15.49
CA SER A 125 -2.86 -19.22 -16.79
C SER A 125 -4.28 -19.77 -16.67
N GLN A 126 -4.60 -20.48 -15.59
CA GLN A 126 -5.94 -21.01 -15.33
C GLN A 126 -6.88 -19.98 -14.70
N SER A 127 -6.41 -19.22 -13.71
CA SER A 127 -7.29 -18.34 -12.91
C SER A 127 -7.05 -16.84 -13.09
N GLY A 128 -5.88 -16.47 -13.63
CA GLY A 128 -5.44 -15.08 -13.75
C GLY A 128 -4.93 -14.46 -12.44
N TYR A 129 -4.96 -15.18 -11.33
CA TYR A 129 -4.41 -14.71 -10.05
C TYR A 129 -2.89 -14.85 -10.03
N SER A 130 -2.24 -14.01 -9.21
CA SER A 130 -0.79 -14.09 -9.03
C SER A 130 -0.43 -15.33 -8.21
N PRO A 131 0.62 -16.10 -8.57
CA PRO A 131 1.14 -17.16 -7.72
C PRO A 131 1.91 -16.61 -6.51
N ILE A 132 2.07 -15.29 -6.40
CA ILE A 132 2.75 -14.62 -5.29
C ILE A 132 1.66 -14.16 -4.31
N SER A 133 1.14 -15.10 -3.52
CA SER A 133 0.20 -14.84 -2.42
C SER A 133 0.88 -14.14 -1.24
N LEU A 134 0.09 -13.68 -0.27
CA LEU A 134 0.61 -12.89 0.86
C LEU A 134 1.69 -13.60 1.66
N ASP A 135 1.59 -14.91 1.85
CA ASP A 135 2.62 -15.73 2.50
C ASP A 135 3.93 -15.72 1.70
N VAL A 136 3.86 -15.78 0.36
CA VAL A 136 5.04 -15.66 -0.52
C VAL A 136 5.65 -14.26 -0.41
N GLN A 137 4.82 -13.21 -0.39
CA GLN A 137 5.30 -11.84 -0.17
C GLN A 137 6.00 -11.69 1.18
N PHE A 138 5.50 -12.38 2.22
CA PHE A 138 6.15 -12.42 3.53
C PHE A 138 7.50 -13.13 3.50
N VAL A 139 7.61 -14.26 2.80
CA VAL A 139 8.90 -14.95 2.58
C VAL A 139 9.88 -14.04 1.85
N GLN A 140 9.44 -13.33 0.81
CA GLN A 140 10.26 -12.36 0.09
C GLN A 140 10.77 -11.25 1.01
N PHE A 141 9.92 -10.72 1.88
CA PHE A 141 10.31 -9.72 2.89
C PHE A 141 11.33 -10.26 3.88
N SER A 142 11.12 -11.47 4.42
CA SER A 142 12.02 -12.07 5.41
C SER A 142 13.41 -12.33 4.81
N ASP A 143 13.47 -12.84 3.58
CA ASP A 143 14.72 -13.02 2.82
C ASP A 143 15.38 -11.66 2.52
N PHE A 144 14.61 -10.69 2.03
CA PHE A 144 15.09 -9.34 1.73
C PHE A 144 15.70 -8.68 2.97
N LYS A 145 15.03 -8.73 4.12
CA LYS A 145 15.51 -8.17 5.39
C LYS A 145 16.84 -8.80 5.80
N THR A 146 16.96 -10.12 5.70
CA THR A 146 18.19 -10.84 6.09
C THR A 146 19.34 -10.50 5.14
N ARG A 147 19.10 -10.60 3.83
CA ARG A 147 20.14 -10.40 2.81
C ARG A 147 20.56 -8.94 2.69
N SER A 148 19.63 -7.99 2.80
CA SER A 148 19.95 -6.56 2.76
C SER A 148 20.93 -6.17 3.86
N LYS A 149 20.74 -6.66 5.09
CA LYS A 149 21.67 -6.42 6.21
C LYS A 149 23.08 -6.97 5.92
N LEU A 150 23.18 -8.15 5.32
CA LEU A 150 24.46 -8.78 5.00
C LEU A 150 25.17 -8.04 3.86
N VAL A 151 24.47 -7.79 2.76
CA VAL A 151 25.04 -7.14 1.58
C VAL A 151 25.40 -5.69 1.85
N ARG A 152 24.60 -4.96 2.66
CA ARG A 152 24.88 -3.57 3.02
C ARG A 152 26.22 -3.41 3.76
N LYS A 153 26.67 -4.42 4.51
CA LYS A 153 27.97 -4.40 5.20
C LYS A 153 29.16 -4.37 4.25
N GLN A 154 28.97 -4.79 2.99
CA GLN A 154 30.02 -4.74 1.96
C GLN A 154 30.41 -3.29 1.57
N GLY A 155 29.61 -2.29 1.93
CA GLY A 155 29.93 -0.90 1.65
C GLY A 155 29.58 -0.47 0.22
N GLY A 156 30.23 0.62 -0.24
CA GLY A 156 30.03 1.16 -1.58
C GLY A 156 28.56 1.47 -1.90
N VAL A 157 28.15 1.14 -3.13
CA VAL A 157 26.80 1.38 -3.64
C VAL A 157 25.70 0.70 -2.80
N PHE A 158 26.01 -0.42 -2.13
CA PHE A 158 25.06 -1.15 -1.30
C PHE A 158 24.63 -0.39 -0.04
N LYS A 159 25.44 0.56 0.45
CA LYS A 159 25.03 1.43 1.58
C LYS A 159 23.87 2.35 1.22
N GLU A 160 23.80 2.77 -0.03
CA GLU A 160 22.78 3.70 -0.53
C GLU A 160 21.55 2.96 -1.07
N LEU A 161 21.74 1.82 -1.74
CA LEU A 161 20.66 1.07 -2.36
C LEU A 161 19.89 0.15 -1.41
N LEU A 162 20.41 -0.13 -0.22
CA LEU A 162 19.79 -1.03 0.76
C LEU A 162 19.47 -0.32 2.08
N PRO A 163 18.36 -0.70 2.74
CA PRO A 163 17.89 -0.01 3.93
C PRO A 163 18.83 -0.20 5.10
N LYS A 164 18.91 0.80 5.97
CA LYS A 164 19.62 0.67 7.24
C LYS A 164 18.89 -0.32 8.16
N GLU A 165 19.63 -1.00 9.03
CA GLU A 165 19.05 -2.03 9.90
C GLU A 165 17.97 -1.47 10.83
N GLU A 166 18.17 -0.27 11.35
CA GLU A 166 17.19 0.42 12.20
C GLU A 166 15.93 0.86 11.46
N TYR A 167 15.90 0.83 10.12
CA TYR A 167 14.71 1.19 9.36
C TYR A 167 13.64 0.12 9.50
N PHE A 168 13.99 -1.16 9.62
CA PHE A 168 13.00 -2.23 9.80
C PHE A 168 12.15 -2.04 11.07
N SER A 169 12.72 -1.57 12.17
CA SER A 169 11.92 -1.33 13.40
C SER A 169 11.16 0.00 13.42
N LYS A 170 11.48 0.91 12.49
CA LYS A 170 10.92 2.26 12.41
C LYS A 170 10.05 2.50 11.18
N ALA A 171 9.96 1.55 10.26
CA ALA A 171 9.24 1.68 9.00
C ALA A 171 7.71 1.64 9.19
N LEU A 172 7.01 2.16 8.17
CA LEU A 172 5.60 1.93 7.98
C LEU A 172 5.39 0.65 7.16
N TYR A 173 4.60 -0.27 7.69
CA TYR A 173 4.21 -1.49 7.01
C TYR A 173 2.80 -1.34 6.45
N THR A 174 2.65 -1.44 5.14
CA THR A 174 1.38 -1.19 4.44
C THR A 174 0.83 -2.50 3.87
N PHE A 175 -0.48 -2.69 3.97
CA PHE A 175 -1.19 -3.87 3.48
C PHE A 175 -2.45 -3.45 2.71
N ASP A 176 -2.55 -3.84 1.44
CA ASP A 176 -3.76 -3.68 0.61
C ASP A 176 -4.00 -4.96 -0.18
N ILE A 177 -4.75 -5.89 0.43
CA ILE A 177 -4.98 -7.24 -0.08
C ILE A 177 -6.26 -7.84 0.51
N GLY A 178 -6.84 -8.82 -0.19
CA GLY A 178 -8.02 -9.58 0.26
C GLY A 178 -9.22 -9.48 -0.68
N GLN A 179 -9.28 -8.43 -1.52
CA GLN A 179 -10.35 -8.26 -2.51
C GLN A 179 -10.35 -9.42 -3.51
N ASN A 180 -9.16 -9.87 -3.92
CA ASN A 180 -8.99 -10.97 -4.86
C ASN A 180 -9.46 -12.31 -4.27
N ASP A 181 -9.36 -12.53 -2.96
CA ASP A 181 -9.86 -13.76 -2.33
C ASP A 181 -11.38 -13.87 -2.49
N LEU A 182 -12.11 -12.78 -2.25
CA LEU A 182 -13.56 -12.71 -2.47
C LEU A 182 -13.91 -12.91 -3.95
N THR A 183 -13.20 -12.20 -4.82
CA THR A 183 -13.41 -12.27 -6.27
C THR A 183 -13.14 -13.68 -6.81
N ALA A 184 -12.13 -14.36 -6.29
CA ALA A 184 -11.78 -15.73 -6.68
C ALA A 184 -12.92 -16.70 -6.36
N GLY A 185 -13.54 -16.58 -5.18
CA GLY A 185 -14.70 -17.40 -4.83
C GLY A 185 -15.88 -17.19 -5.77
N TYR A 186 -16.25 -15.95 -6.06
CA TYR A 186 -17.35 -15.67 -6.99
C TYR A 186 -17.05 -16.10 -8.42
N LYS A 187 -15.80 -16.01 -8.89
CA LYS A 187 -15.39 -16.55 -10.20
C LYS A 187 -15.51 -18.07 -10.29
N LEU A 188 -15.43 -18.77 -9.15
CA LEU A 188 -15.69 -20.21 -9.05
C LEU A 188 -17.19 -20.54 -8.86
N ASN A 189 -18.08 -19.56 -9.05
CA ASN A 189 -19.52 -19.69 -8.85
C ASN A 189 -19.92 -20.16 -7.44
N LEU A 190 -19.11 -19.83 -6.43
CA LEU A 190 -19.49 -20.06 -5.03
C LEU A 190 -20.64 -19.12 -4.62
N THR A 191 -21.54 -19.60 -3.78
CA THR A 191 -22.58 -18.76 -3.19
C THR A 191 -21.98 -17.76 -2.20
N THR A 192 -22.71 -16.70 -1.87
CA THR A 192 -22.26 -15.71 -0.87
C THR A 192 -21.98 -16.36 0.49
N GLU A 193 -22.74 -17.38 0.89
CA GLU A 193 -22.51 -18.15 2.12
C GLU A 193 -21.20 -18.94 2.06
N GLN A 194 -20.91 -19.58 0.92
CA GLN A 194 -19.66 -20.30 0.71
C GLN A 194 -18.45 -19.36 0.70
N VAL A 195 -18.60 -18.16 0.11
CA VAL A 195 -17.58 -17.10 0.17
C VAL A 195 -17.34 -16.67 1.60
N LYS A 196 -18.41 -16.37 2.35
CA LYS A 196 -18.33 -16.01 3.77
C LYS A 196 -17.69 -17.11 4.62
N ALA A 197 -17.95 -18.38 4.31
CA ALA A 197 -17.47 -19.51 5.09
C ALA A 197 -15.94 -19.61 5.13
N TYR A 198 -15.21 -19.16 4.12
CA TYR A 198 -13.74 -19.18 4.12
C TYR A 198 -13.09 -17.87 4.59
N ILE A 199 -13.85 -16.80 4.85
CA ILE A 199 -13.29 -15.53 5.35
C ILE A 199 -12.48 -15.71 6.65
N PRO A 200 -12.91 -16.53 7.63
CA PRO A 200 -12.09 -16.79 8.82
C PRO A 200 -10.70 -17.36 8.50
N ASP A 201 -10.57 -18.22 7.48
CA ASP A 201 -9.27 -18.74 7.03
C ASP A 201 -8.42 -17.65 6.37
N VAL A 202 -9.01 -16.81 5.50
CA VAL A 202 -8.35 -15.62 4.93
C VAL A 202 -7.79 -14.73 6.04
N LEU A 203 -8.62 -14.39 7.03
CA LEU A 203 -8.21 -13.55 8.15
C LEU A 203 -7.14 -14.21 9.04
N GLY A 204 -7.21 -15.53 9.22
CA GLY A 204 -6.19 -16.30 9.91
C GLY A 204 -4.82 -16.19 9.24
N GLN A 205 -4.76 -16.41 7.93
CA GLN A 205 -3.51 -16.31 7.16
C GLN A 205 -2.98 -14.86 7.10
N PHE A 206 -3.87 -13.89 6.91
CA PHE A 206 -3.52 -12.46 6.99
C PHE A 206 -2.92 -12.09 8.36
N SER A 207 -3.56 -12.52 9.45
CA SER A 207 -3.09 -12.29 10.82
C SER A 207 -1.73 -12.93 11.07
N ASN A 208 -1.50 -14.13 10.54
CA ASN A 208 -0.20 -14.82 10.67
C ASN A 208 0.93 -14.02 10.04
N VAL A 209 0.71 -13.43 8.85
CA VAL A 209 1.72 -12.60 8.19
C VAL A 209 1.98 -11.31 8.98
N ILE A 210 0.93 -10.63 9.48
CA ILE A 210 1.12 -9.45 10.34
C ILE A 210 1.93 -9.80 11.59
N LYS A 211 1.60 -10.91 12.26
CA LYS A 211 2.33 -11.39 13.43
C LYS A 211 3.77 -11.74 13.08
N GLY A 212 4.02 -12.32 11.91
CA GLY A 212 5.35 -12.58 11.38
C GLY A 212 6.16 -11.30 11.21
N VAL A 213 5.61 -10.29 10.52
CA VAL A 213 6.24 -8.98 10.35
C VAL A 213 6.50 -8.29 11.70
N TYR A 214 5.57 -8.41 12.65
CA TYR A 214 5.76 -7.91 14.01
C TYR A 214 6.88 -8.65 14.75
N GLY A 215 6.94 -9.97 14.65
CA GLY A 215 8.03 -10.80 15.17
C GLY A 215 9.38 -10.42 14.55
N ASP A 216 9.36 -10.01 13.29
CA ASP A 216 10.50 -9.45 12.56
C ASP A 216 10.85 -8.00 12.92
N GLY A 217 10.22 -7.42 13.93
CA GLY A 217 10.55 -6.09 14.44
C GLY A 217 9.71 -4.96 13.87
N GLY A 218 8.76 -5.23 12.97
CA GLY A 218 7.82 -4.22 12.48
C GLY A 218 6.91 -3.71 13.59
N ARG A 219 6.66 -2.39 13.64
CA ARG A 219 5.92 -1.75 14.74
C ARG A 219 4.76 -0.85 14.33
N SER A 220 4.77 -0.34 13.10
CA SER A 220 3.72 0.57 12.62
C SER A 220 3.06 -0.02 11.39
N PHE A 221 1.75 -0.26 11.47
CA PHE A 221 0.99 -0.95 10.45
C PHE A 221 -0.13 -0.04 9.93
N TRP A 222 -0.25 0.03 8.61
CA TRP A 222 -1.36 0.63 7.90
C TRP A 222 -2.03 -0.46 7.07
N ILE A 223 -3.28 -0.78 7.41
CA ILE A 223 -4.02 -1.88 6.79
C ILE A 223 -5.23 -1.28 6.07
N HIS A 224 -5.28 -1.43 4.75
CA HIS A 224 -6.42 -1.06 3.93
C HIS A 224 -7.50 -2.14 4.03
N ASN A 225 -8.75 -1.70 4.13
CA ASN A 225 -9.90 -2.58 4.08
C ASN A 225 -10.30 -2.87 2.62
N THR A 226 -10.98 -3.99 2.40
CA THR A 226 -11.56 -4.33 1.09
C THR A 226 -12.73 -3.42 0.77
N GLY A 227 -12.75 -2.86 -0.45
CA GLY A 227 -13.84 -2.03 -0.94
C GLY A 227 -15.08 -2.84 -1.34
N PRO A 228 -16.23 -2.19 -1.55
CA PRO A 228 -17.46 -2.86 -1.95
C PRO A 228 -17.29 -3.48 -3.34
N LEU A 229 -17.13 -4.82 -3.39
CA LEU A 229 -16.86 -5.58 -4.61
C LEU A 229 -17.91 -5.33 -5.71
N GLY A 230 -19.17 -5.19 -5.31
CA GLY A 230 -20.30 -4.90 -6.20
C GLY A 230 -20.20 -3.57 -6.95
N CYS A 231 -19.40 -2.63 -6.47
CA CYS A 231 -19.23 -1.32 -7.09
C CYS A 231 -18.06 -1.27 -8.07
N LEU A 232 -17.28 -2.34 -8.20
CA LEU A 232 -16.11 -2.32 -9.07
C LEU A 232 -16.55 -2.32 -10.55
N PRO A 233 -16.01 -1.42 -11.40
CA PRO A 233 -16.43 -1.33 -12.80
C PRO A 233 -16.34 -2.65 -13.56
N TYR A 234 -15.28 -3.45 -13.34
CA TYR A 234 -15.16 -4.74 -14.01
C TYR A 234 -16.19 -5.78 -13.52
N MET A 235 -16.73 -5.63 -12.31
CA MET A 235 -17.83 -6.47 -11.82
C MET A 235 -19.14 -6.07 -12.47
N LEU A 236 -19.35 -4.77 -12.69
CA LEU A 236 -20.54 -4.25 -13.37
C LEU A 236 -20.54 -4.53 -14.88
N ASP A 237 -19.36 -4.55 -15.50
CA ASP A 237 -19.18 -4.79 -16.94
C ASP A 237 -19.20 -6.28 -17.31
N ARG A 238 -18.54 -7.14 -16.52
CA ARG A 238 -18.35 -8.56 -16.88
C ARG A 238 -19.51 -9.47 -16.53
N TYR A 239 -20.44 -9.02 -15.68
CA TYR A 239 -21.55 -9.83 -15.22
C TYR A 239 -22.87 -9.18 -15.62
N ALA A 240 -23.80 -9.98 -16.15
CA ALA A 240 -25.15 -9.51 -16.44
C ALA A 240 -25.91 -9.28 -15.12
N ILE A 241 -26.09 -8.03 -14.74
CA ILE A 241 -26.75 -7.62 -13.49
C ILE A 241 -28.12 -7.01 -13.83
N LYS A 242 -29.17 -7.57 -13.24
CA LYS A 242 -30.53 -7.02 -13.37
C LYS A 242 -30.70 -5.79 -12.47
N PRO A 243 -31.56 -4.81 -12.82
CA PRO A 243 -31.82 -3.65 -11.95
C PRO A 243 -32.19 -4.02 -10.51
N ALA A 244 -32.94 -5.10 -10.30
CA ALA A 244 -33.32 -5.59 -8.96
C ALA A 244 -32.14 -6.13 -8.12
N GLN A 245 -30.97 -6.32 -8.73
CA GLN A 245 -29.74 -6.79 -8.08
C GLN A 245 -28.79 -5.63 -7.77
N MET A 246 -29.18 -4.39 -8.05
CA MET A 246 -28.40 -3.20 -7.72
C MET A 246 -28.93 -2.53 -6.45
N ASP A 247 -28.05 -1.92 -5.68
CA ASP A 247 -28.44 -0.98 -4.63
C ASP A 247 -28.72 0.43 -5.19
N GLU A 248 -29.10 1.35 -4.32
CA GLU A 248 -29.39 2.75 -4.69
C GLU A 248 -28.18 3.51 -5.26
N PHE A 249 -26.96 2.98 -5.06
CA PHE A 249 -25.70 3.55 -5.56
C PHE A 249 -25.22 2.89 -6.86
N GLY A 250 -25.99 1.93 -7.41
CA GLY A 250 -25.66 1.22 -8.65
C GLY A 250 -24.67 0.06 -8.47
N CYS A 251 -24.46 -0.41 -7.24
CA CYS A 251 -23.57 -1.53 -6.94
C CYS A 251 -24.31 -2.87 -6.92
N ASN A 252 -23.67 -3.92 -7.45
CA ASN A 252 -24.24 -5.27 -7.43
C ASN A 252 -24.27 -5.86 -6.00
N LEU A 253 -25.44 -6.35 -5.60
CA LEU A 253 -25.70 -6.87 -4.27
C LEU A 253 -25.19 -8.31 -4.03
N TYR A 254 -24.68 -9.01 -5.05
CA TYR A 254 -24.19 -10.40 -4.99
C TYR A 254 -25.05 -11.29 -4.06
N ASP A 255 -26.13 -11.84 -4.63
CA ASP A 255 -27.08 -12.73 -3.97
C ASP A 255 -28.07 -12.03 -3.02
N LYS A 256 -29.14 -11.47 -3.59
CA LYS A 256 -30.41 -11.25 -2.86
C LYS A 256 -31.50 -12.16 -3.42
N PRO A 257 -31.75 -13.33 -2.83
CA PRO A 257 -33.10 -13.82 -2.69
C PRO A 257 -33.68 -13.22 -1.41
N ASN A 258 -34.50 -12.16 -1.52
CA ASN A 258 -35.43 -11.69 -0.45
C ASN A 258 -34.92 -10.88 0.75
N CYS A 259 -34.07 -9.86 0.58
CA CYS A 259 -33.77 -8.91 1.68
C CYS A 259 -34.80 -7.77 1.82
N GLU A 260 -36.01 -7.90 1.27
CA GLU A 260 -37.11 -6.93 1.47
C GLU A 260 -38.17 -7.38 2.47
N ARG A 261 -38.08 -8.59 3.05
CA ARG A 261 -39.15 -9.08 3.95
C ARG A 261 -38.98 -8.80 5.45
N ASN A 262 -37.83 -8.34 5.93
CA ASN A 262 -37.60 -8.23 7.39
C ASN A 262 -36.89 -6.96 7.90
N LEU A 263 -36.87 -5.85 7.13
CA LEU A 263 -36.52 -4.53 7.70
C LEU A 263 -37.73 -3.84 8.38
N GLY A 264 -38.71 -4.63 8.80
CA GLY A 264 -39.72 -4.24 9.77
C GLY A 264 -39.24 -4.60 11.17
N LYS A 265 -38.88 -3.56 11.95
CA LYS A 265 -38.65 -3.57 13.41
C LYS A 265 -37.27 -4.07 13.88
N GLN A 266 -36.34 -3.13 13.99
CA GLN A 266 -35.73 -2.83 15.29
C GLN A 266 -35.16 -1.41 15.26
N ARG A 267 -35.99 -0.46 15.70
CA ARG A 267 -35.50 0.72 16.43
C ARG A 267 -35.19 0.25 17.84
N ILE A 268 -33.95 0.41 18.27
CA ILE A 268 -33.44 1.19 19.42
C ILE A 268 -31.92 1.12 19.33
#